data_AF-A0A1M6TUS8-F1
#
_entry.id   AF-A0A1M6TUS8-F1
#
_cell.length_a   1.000
_cell.length_b   1.000
_cell.length_c   1.000
_cell.angle_alpha   90.00
_cell.angle_beta   90.00
_cell.angle_gamma   90.00
#
_symmetry.space_group_name_H-M   'P 1'
#
loop_
_entity.id
_entity.type
_entity.pdbx_description
1 polymer ?
#
loop_
_entity_poly.entity_id
_entity_poly.type
_entity_poly.pdbx_seq_one_letter_code
_entity_poly.pdbx_strand_id
1 'polypeptide(L)'
;MQRKVLESLYNQGGLTLFAISDEDELPLEALQKFALALNAGARFVVIDFSGKHRFAGNTPFQALDLSQRNLMVDDIDQIATSADNIFLAGKKAIPTSDTEFRTLYHNIRSLEKIAPQVLGIISTEQVEDVGKLVSIARLLMVHVTGRSVNSAAAFIEDVKEAQKTEILWLSKERPKRRAYPKARKAIRRNASATKEALAIDFEKQPEKLAKVIKKLHKVSILTKNPLDGFPRIIRNLFPLLLLAVIIAPFLFVTDIDRSDSNLRDRIQERNQLSVAPSFEYTFDGNENMQRIARYAIGRFDAIITNEKMIKNYVAKTLEENGFGVTSWEKGNLNIPPKGTTIRFSRPDEIKRPAAADTIGAAWKYWTSVISDSIAYLTEFYHETATSTQRKHNGIDVASRQGARILAPFGAKAWTSRDERGGVIIALVRKEDVILFMHCDKLLYLNGQEVMPGDPIATVGTTGHTTGPHAHIVTGLVSKKGKKRIGNVRYDVIDPIKWFYKFKPTSK
;
A
#
# COMPACT_ATOMS: atom_id res chain seq x y z
N MET A 1 5.77 7.73 -19.88
CA MET A 1 6.17 6.83 -20.98
C MET A 1 5.21 5.65 -20.95
N GLN A 2 4.48 5.38 -22.04
CA GLN A 2 3.58 4.22 -22.09
C GLN A 2 4.39 2.92 -21.96
N ARG A 3 3.80 1.88 -21.37
CA ARG A 3 4.45 0.58 -21.17
C ARG A 3 5.02 -0.01 -22.47
N LYS A 4 4.28 0.10 -23.58
CA LYS A 4 4.73 -0.40 -24.90
C LYS A 4 6.00 0.31 -25.39
N VAL A 5 6.10 1.62 -25.20
CA VAL A 5 7.30 2.40 -25.57
C VAL A 5 8.49 2.01 -24.70
N LEU A 6 8.27 1.84 -23.38
CA LEU A 6 9.33 1.40 -22.47
C LEU A 6 9.85 -0.01 -22.81
N GLU A 7 8.96 -0.95 -23.16
CA GLU A 7 9.37 -2.27 -23.66
C GLU A 7 10.12 -2.15 -24.98
N SER A 8 9.67 -1.31 -25.92
CA SER A 8 10.35 -1.06 -27.19
C SER A 8 11.77 -0.53 -26.99
N LEU A 9 11.96 0.47 -26.12
CA LEU A 9 13.29 1.04 -25.81
C LEU A 9 14.19 0.05 -25.05
N TYR A 10 13.61 -0.84 -24.25
CA TYR A 10 14.37 -1.92 -23.64
C TYR A 10 14.82 -2.94 -24.71
N ASN A 11 13.92 -3.30 -25.62
CA ASN A 11 14.16 -4.26 -26.70
C ASN A 11 15.13 -3.75 -27.77
N GLN A 12 15.41 -2.44 -27.84
CA GLN A 12 16.51 -1.90 -28.66
C GLN A 12 17.89 -2.37 -28.21
N GLY A 13 18.00 -2.95 -27.00
CA GLY A 13 19.23 -3.63 -26.63
C GLY A 13 20.36 -2.72 -26.16
N GLY A 14 21.54 -3.29 -26.06
CA GLY A 14 22.75 -2.58 -25.64
C GLY A 14 23.82 -3.51 -25.11
N LEU A 15 25.04 -2.97 -25.03
CA LEU A 15 26.16 -3.64 -24.37
C LEU A 15 25.99 -3.68 -22.85
N THR A 16 26.04 -4.88 -22.29
CA THR A 16 26.27 -5.11 -20.86
C THR A 16 27.68 -5.65 -20.68
N LEU A 17 28.46 -5.05 -19.78
CA LEU A 17 29.81 -5.52 -19.49
C LEU A 17 29.80 -6.39 -18.23
N PHE A 18 30.48 -7.52 -18.31
CA PHE A 18 30.75 -8.43 -17.22
C PHE A 18 32.24 -8.32 -16.87
N ALA A 19 32.53 -7.59 -15.80
CA ALA A 19 33.86 -7.47 -15.25
C ALA A 19 34.13 -8.61 -14.27
N ILE A 20 35.21 -9.32 -14.52
CA ILE A 20 35.70 -10.45 -13.72
C ILE A 20 37.21 -10.32 -13.53
N SER A 21 37.72 -10.81 -12.40
CA SER A 21 39.17 -10.83 -12.18
C SER A 21 39.84 -11.94 -12.98
N ASP A 22 41.09 -11.70 -13.38
CA ASP A 22 41.97 -12.70 -14.00
C ASP A 22 42.16 -13.94 -13.11
N GLU A 23 42.03 -13.80 -11.79
CA GLU A 23 42.14 -14.91 -10.83
C GLU A 23 40.86 -15.74 -10.69
N ASP A 24 39.71 -15.19 -11.11
CA ASP A 24 38.41 -15.86 -10.97
C ASP A 24 38.07 -16.66 -12.23
N GLU A 25 37.44 -17.82 -12.03
CA GLU A 25 36.91 -18.64 -13.12
C GLU A 25 35.63 -18.03 -13.67
N LEU A 26 35.51 -17.97 -15.01
CA LEU A 26 34.29 -17.48 -15.65
C LEU A 26 33.21 -18.57 -15.58
N PRO A 27 32.05 -18.32 -14.94
CA PRO A 27 30.94 -19.27 -14.92
C PRO A 27 30.24 -19.28 -16.29
N LEU A 28 30.90 -19.85 -17.30
CA LEU A 28 30.54 -19.72 -18.72
C LEU A 28 29.13 -20.27 -19.00
N GLU A 29 28.77 -21.41 -18.46
CA GLU A 29 27.44 -22.01 -18.66
C GLU A 29 26.32 -21.10 -18.10
N ALA A 30 26.51 -20.58 -16.89
CA ALA A 30 25.57 -19.66 -16.27
C ALA A 30 25.47 -18.34 -17.05
N LEU A 31 26.60 -17.84 -17.54
CA LEU A 31 26.68 -16.65 -18.37
C LEU A 31 25.92 -16.82 -19.69
N GLN A 32 26.04 -17.99 -20.33
CA GLN A 32 25.32 -18.31 -21.57
C GLN A 32 23.80 -18.40 -21.33
N LYS A 33 23.36 -19.12 -20.29
CA LYS A 33 21.94 -19.17 -19.91
C LYS A 33 21.38 -17.79 -19.57
N PHE A 34 22.20 -16.96 -18.93
CA PHE A 34 21.87 -15.58 -18.62
C PHE A 34 21.72 -14.72 -19.88
N ALA A 35 22.66 -14.82 -20.82
CA ALA A 35 22.61 -14.10 -22.09
C ALA A 35 21.40 -14.51 -22.94
N LEU A 36 21.07 -15.80 -22.95
CA LEU A 36 19.86 -16.34 -23.57
C LEU A 36 18.60 -15.75 -22.93
N ALA A 37 18.53 -15.71 -21.60
CA ALA A 37 17.38 -15.15 -20.88
C ALA A 37 17.21 -13.64 -21.09
N LEU A 38 18.30 -12.88 -21.20
CA LEU A 38 18.28 -11.45 -21.53
C LEU A 38 17.68 -11.17 -22.90
N ASN A 39 17.94 -12.05 -23.88
CA ASN A 39 17.37 -11.99 -25.22
C ASN A 39 16.03 -12.76 -25.34
N ALA A 40 15.34 -13.00 -24.21
CA ALA A 40 14.04 -13.67 -24.18
C ALA A 40 14.01 -15.07 -24.82
N GLY A 41 15.12 -15.82 -24.73
CA GLY A 41 15.25 -17.15 -25.31
C GLY A 41 15.64 -17.16 -26.78
N ALA A 42 15.86 -15.99 -27.39
CA ALA A 42 16.42 -15.86 -28.73
C ALA A 42 17.96 -15.89 -28.70
N ARG A 43 18.58 -15.69 -29.87
CA ARG A 43 20.03 -15.64 -30.04
C ARG A 43 20.71 -14.58 -29.17
N PHE A 44 21.94 -14.84 -28.73
CA PHE A 44 22.77 -13.88 -28.01
C PHE A 44 24.18 -13.75 -28.58
N VAL A 45 24.85 -12.65 -28.23
CA VAL A 45 26.25 -12.36 -28.58
C VAL A 45 27.06 -12.19 -27.30
N VAL A 46 28.17 -12.94 -27.17
CA VAL A 46 29.18 -12.75 -26.12
C VAL A 46 30.53 -12.40 -26.75
N ILE A 47 31.16 -11.34 -26.26
CA ILE A 47 32.43 -10.83 -26.76
C ILE A 47 33.45 -10.84 -25.61
N ASP A 48 34.57 -11.52 -25.78
CA ASP A 48 35.71 -11.44 -24.86
C ASP A 48 36.63 -10.28 -25.28
N PHE A 49 36.46 -9.12 -24.64
CA PHE A 49 37.34 -7.95 -24.86
C PHE A 49 38.69 -8.09 -24.16
N SER A 50 38.78 -8.99 -23.18
CA SER A 50 39.98 -9.12 -22.34
C SER A 50 41.16 -9.73 -23.09
N GLY A 51 40.88 -10.54 -24.12
CA GLY A 51 41.89 -11.28 -24.86
C GLY A 51 42.52 -12.43 -24.07
N LYS A 52 41.89 -12.86 -22.97
CA LYS A 52 42.33 -14.00 -22.15
C LYS A 52 41.82 -15.34 -22.66
N HIS A 53 41.09 -15.34 -23.78
CA HIS A 53 40.52 -16.53 -24.41
C HIS A 53 39.64 -17.34 -23.45
N ARG A 54 38.72 -16.66 -22.75
CA ARG A 54 37.82 -17.30 -21.78
C ARG A 54 36.89 -18.35 -22.43
N PHE A 55 36.73 -18.31 -23.75
CA PHE A 55 36.01 -19.28 -24.57
C PHE A 55 36.54 -19.27 -26.02
N ALA A 56 36.19 -20.29 -26.79
CA ALA A 56 36.49 -20.36 -28.22
C ALA A 56 35.50 -19.50 -29.02
N GLY A 57 36.00 -18.68 -29.94
CA GLY A 57 35.16 -17.94 -30.88
C GLY A 57 34.61 -18.85 -31.98
N ASN A 58 33.41 -18.56 -32.48
CA ASN A 58 32.74 -19.34 -33.53
C ASN A 58 32.36 -18.47 -34.75
N THR A 59 33.08 -17.38 -34.94
CA THR A 59 32.86 -16.39 -36.00
C THR A 59 34.07 -16.30 -36.93
N PRO A 60 33.90 -15.82 -38.17
CA PRO A 60 34.99 -15.72 -39.14
C PRO A 60 36.01 -14.62 -38.81
N PHE A 61 35.71 -13.78 -37.82
CA PHE A 61 36.57 -12.70 -37.34
C PHE A 61 36.68 -12.73 -35.81
N GLN A 62 37.73 -12.10 -35.27
CA GLN A 62 38.02 -12.07 -33.85
C GLN A 62 37.44 -10.84 -33.16
N ALA A 63 37.45 -10.84 -31.82
CA ALA A 63 37.05 -9.67 -31.03
C ALA A 63 37.86 -8.40 -31.41
N LEU A 64 39.16 -8.54 -31.70
CA LEU A 64 40.04 -7.41 -32.09
C LEU A 64 39.58 -6.73 -33.41
N ASP A 65 39.05 -7.50 -34.36
CA ASP A 65 38.58 -6.96 -35.64
C ASP A 65 37.47 -5.94 -35.44
N LEU A 66 36.69 -6.06 -34.36
CA LEU A 66 35.63 -5.13 -34.04
C LEU A 66 36.14 -3.70 -33.85
N SER A 67 37.37 -3.49 -33.38
CA SER A 67 37.95 -2.15 -33.24
C SER A 67 38.87 -1.75 -34.41
N GLN A 68 39.32 -2.70 -35.24
CA GLN A 68 40.31 -2.45 -36.29
C GLN A 68 39.70 -2.22 -37.68
N ARG A 69 38.56 -2.85 -37.99
CA ARG A 69 37.89 -2.70 -39.29
C ARG A 69 36.38 -2.63 -39.14
N ASN A 70 35.69 -1.97 -40.06
CA ASN A 70 34.24 -2.07 -40.11
C ASN A 70 33.83 -3.46 -40.61
N LEU A 71 32.82 -4.05 -39.98
CA LEU A 71 32.19 -5.27 -40.47
C LEU A 71 31.40 -4.95 -41.75
N MET A 72 31.58 -5.78 -42.77
CA MET A 72 30.83 -5.68 -44.03
C MET A 72 29.44 -6.33 -43.88
N VAL A 73 28.55 -6.09 -44.84
CA VAL A 73 27.23 -6.73 -44.87
C VAL A 73 27.36 -8.25 -44.87
N ASP A 74 28.30 -8.79 -45.65
CA ASP A 74 28.56 -10.23 -45.73
C ASP A 74 29.02 -10.82 -44.38
N ASP A 75 29.85 -10.11 -43.62
CA ASP A 75 30.28 -10.52 -42.26
C ASP A 75 29.05 -10.68 -41.34
N ILE A 76 28.11 -9.73 -41.43
CA ILE A 76 26.90 -9.71 -40.61
C ILE A 76 25.92 -10.79 -41.07
N ASP A 77 25.72 -10.97 -42.38
CA ASP A 77 24.79 -11.94 -42.94
C ASP A 77 25.26 -13.38 -42.69
N GLN A 78 26.56 -13.64 -42.81
CA GLN A 78 27.15 -14.94 -42.49
C GLN A 78 26.92 -15.32 -41.03
N ILE A 79 27.02 -14.36 -40.13
CA ILE A 79 26.70 -14.59 -38.73
C ILE A 79 25.19 -14.74 -38.58
N ALA A 80 24.38 -13.84 -39.13
CA ALA A 80 22.92 -13.81 -38.98
C ALA A 80 22.23 -15.10 -39.45
N THR A 81 22.74 -15.74 -40.49
CA THR A 81 22.19 -16.99 -41.06
C THR A 81 22.49 -18.24 -40.24
N SER A 82 23.54 -18.24 -39.42
CA SER A 82 23.79 -19.34 -38.47
C SER A 82 22.75 -19.35 -37.34
N ALA A 83 22.21 -20.53 -37.02
CA ALA A 83 21.30 -20.72 -35.89
C ALA A 83 22.01 -20.67 -34.52
N ASP A 84 23.34 -20.66 -34.50
CA ASP A 84 24.14 -20.77 -33.28
C ASP A 84 24.31 -19.43 -32.56
N ASN A 85 24.47 -19.47 -31.24
CA ASN A 85 24.84 -18.30 -30.44
C ASN A 85 26.22 -17.77 -30.85
N ILE A 86 26.44 -16.46 -30.74
CA ILE A 86 27.63 -15.81 -31.30
C ILE A 86 28.66 -15.61 -30.20
N PHE A 87 29.86 -16.13 -30.42
CA PHE A 87 31.01 -16.01 -29.54
C PHE A 87 32.17 -15.36 -30.30
N LEU A 88 32.57 -14.19 -29.82
CA LEU A 88 33.70 -13.43 -30.36
C LEU A 88 34.81 -13.46 -29.32
N ALA A 89 35.88 -14.18 -29.62
CA ALA A 89 37.08 -14.24 -28.79
C ALA A 89 38.32 -14.00 -29.67
N GLY A 90 39.50 -13.96 -29.08
CA GLY A 90 40.74 -13.72 -29.80
C GLY A 90 41.63 -12.76 -29.02
N LYS A 91 42.33 -11.89 -29.74
CA LYS A 91 43.19 -10.86 -29.12
C LYS A 91 42.38 -9.79 -28.40
N LYS A 92 43.04 -9.12 -27.44
CA LYS A 92 42.49 -8.01 -26.64
C LYS A 92 41.90 -6.93 -27.54
N ALA A 93 40.63 -6.59 -27.33
CA ALA A 93 39.86 -5.70 -28.19
C ALA A 93 39.47 -4.39 -27.48
N ILE A 94 40.43 -3.78 -26.78
CA ILE A 94 40.23 -2.49 -26.11
C ILE A 94 40.68 -1.38 -27.07
N PRO A 95 39.81 -0.41 -27.41
CA PRO A 95 40.15 0.65 -28.36
C PRO A 95 41.11 1.66 -27.73
N THR A 96 42.28 1.83 -28.34
CA THR A 96 43.34 2.75 -27.88
C THR A 96 43.20 4.14 -28.49
N SER A 97 42.62 4.24 -29.69
CA SER A 97 42.38 5.50 -30.39
C SER A 97 40.89 5.85 -30.53
N ASP A 98 40.57 7.11 -30.85
CA ASP A 98 39.18 7.52 -31.12
C ASP A 98 38.62 6.87 -32.39
N THR A 99 39.47 6.61 -33.37
CA THR A 99 39.10 5.92 -34.61
C THR A 99 38.75 4.46 -34.33
N GLU A 100 39.57 3.77 -33.54
CA GLU A 100 39.27 2.40 -33.10
C GLU A 100 37.99 2.35 -32.29
N PHE A 101 37.76 3.32 -31.40
CA PHE A 101 36.54 3.40 -30.61
C PHE A 101 35.29 3.62 -31.48
N ARG A 102 35.35 4.51 -32.48
CA ARG A 102 34.22 4.73 -33.41
C ARG A 102 33.90 3.48 -34.21
N THR A 103 34.94 2.78 -34.68
CA THR A 103 34.81 1.52 -35.42
C THR A 103 34.16 0.46 -34.54
N LEU A 104 34.66 0.30 -33.31
CA LEU A 104 34.10 -0.61 -32.31
C LEU A 104 32.64 -0.31 -32.02
N TYR A 105 32.31 0.95 -31.79
CA TYR A 105 30.95 1.38 -31.53
C TYR A 105 30.02 1.03 -32.70
N HIS A 106 30.42 1.32 -33.94
CA HIS A 106 29.63 1.01 -35.14
C HIS A 106 29.39 -0.50 -35.30
N ASN A 107 30.41 -1.32 -35.07
CA ASN A 107 30.31 -2.76 -35.18
C ASN A 107 29.43 -3.36 -34.07
N ILE A 108 29.54 -2.88 -32.83
CA ILE A 108 28.62 -3.29 -31.74
C ILE A 108 27.17 -2.95 -32.11
N ARG A 109 26.91 -1.75 -32.66
CA ARG A 109 25.55 -1.39 -33.13
C ARG A 109 25.04 -2.29 -34.25
N SER A 110 25.93 -2.79 -35.10
CA SER A 110 25.57 -3.74 -36.15
C SER A 110 25.21 -5.10 -35.56
N LEU A 111 25.98 -5.58 -34.56
CA LEU A 111 25.67 -6.81 -33.83
C LEU A 111 24.37 -6.73 -33.02
N GLU A 112 24.05 -5.56 -32.46
CA GLU A 112 22.78 -5.31 -31.73
C GLU A 112 21.54 -5.48 -32.63
N LYS A 113 21.67 -5.39 -33.96
CA LYS A 113 20.57 -5.71 -34.90
C LYS A 113 20.27 -7.21 -34.96
N ILE A 114 21.26 -8.06 -34.70
CA ILE A 114 21.13 -9.52 -34.68
C ILE A 114 20.64 -9.99 -33.31
N ALA A 115 21.33 -9.55 -32.25
CA ALA A 115 20.98 -9.86 -30.87
C ALA A 115 20.96 -8.54 -30.06
N PRO A 116 19.77 -8.05 -29.66
CA PRO A 116 19.69 -6.75 -29.01
C PRO A 116 20.56 -6.63 -27.76
N GLN A 117 20.57 -7.64 -26.88
CA GLN A 117 21.42 -7.62 -25.70
C GLN A 117 22.76 -8.30 -26.02
N VAL A 118 23.81 -7.48 -26.11
CA VAL A 118 25.19 -7.94 -26.30
C VAL A 118 25.90 -7.98 -24.96
N LEU A 119 26.62 -9.06 -24.69
CA LEU A 119 27.40 -9.22 -23.46
C LEU A 119 28.90 -9.11 -23.77
N GLY A 120 29.60 -8.21 -23.11
CA GLY A 120 31.05 -8.09 -23.20
C GLY A 120 31.72 -8.55 -21.92
N ILE A 121 32.83 -9.26 -22.02
CA ILE A 121 33.66 -9.66 -20.87
C ILE A 121 34.91 -8.79 -20.85
N ILE A 122 35.19 -8.20 -19.70
CA ILE A 122 36.40 -7.42 -19.44
C ILE A 122 37.09 -7.93 -18.18
N SER A 123 38.40 -7.72 -18.11
CA SER A 123 39.19 -8.03 -16.91
C SER A 123 39.22 -6.83 -15.96
N THR A 124 39.15 -7.07 -14.65
CA THR A 124 39.27 -5.99 -13.65
C THR A 124 40.70 -5.46 -13.54
N GLU A 125 41.69 -6.19 -14.06
CA GLU A 125 43.09 -5.79 -14.08
C GLU A 125 43.40 -4.88 -15.28
N GLN A 126 42.49 -4.78 -16.25
CA GLN A 126 42.64 -3.93 -17.43
C GLN A 126 42.10 -2.53 -17.18
N VAL A 127 42.94 -1.62 -16.70
CA VAL A 127 42.56 -0.23 -16.38
C VAL A 127 42.82 0.74 -17.54
N GLU A 128 43.83 0.46 -18.37
CA GLU A 128 44.20 1.32 -19.51
C GLU A 128 43.18 1.23 -20.65
N ASP A 129 42.76 2.41 -21.15
CA ASP A 129 41.86 2.65 -22.29
C ASP A 129 40.46 2.00 -22.25
N VAL A 130 40.20 1.12 -21.28
CA VAL A 130 38.92 0.43 -21.06
C VAL A 130 37.77 1.40 -20.80
N GLY A 131 38.07 2.62 -20.33
CA GLY A 131 37.09 3.66 -20.04
C GLY A 131 36.18 3.94 -21.23
N LYS A 132 36.71 3.97 -22.46
CA LYS A 132 35.90 4.17 -23.68
C LYS A 132 34.87 3.06 -23.86
N LEU A 133 35.27 1.81 -23.69
CA LEU A 133 34.37 0.65 -23.75
C LEU A 133 33.31 0.68 -22.63
N VAL A 134 33.72 1.02 -21.41
CA VAL A 134 32.81 1.18 -20.27
C VAL A 134 31.79 2.31 -20.51
N SER A 135 32.20 3.38 -21.19
CA SER A 135 31.34 4.55 -21.44
C SER A 135 30.12 4.26 -22.32
N ILE A 136 30.20 3.24 -23.19
CA ILE A 136 29.09 2.83 -24.06
C ILE A 136 28.25 1.70 -23.46
N ALA A 137 28.70 1.10 -22.36
CA ALA A 137 27.96 0.05 -21.67
C ALA A 137 26.75 0.62 -20.94
N ARG A 138 25.62 -0.09 -21.02
CA ARG A 138 24.40 0.26 -20.27
C ARG A 138 24.52 -0.11 -18.79
N LEU A 139 25.26 -1.18 -18.51
CA LEU A 139 25.42 -1.77 -17.20
C LEU A 139 26.80 -2.42 -17.11
N LEU A 140 27.46 -2.21 -15.97
CA LEU A 140 28.67 -2.91 -15.57
C LEU A 140 28.32 -3.90 -14.45
N MET A 141 28.25 -5.18 -14.78
CA MET A 141 28.14 -6.27 -13.83
C MET A 141 29.53 -6.61 -13.31
N VAL A 142 29.71 -6.62 -12.00
CA VAL A 142 31.01 -6.93 -11.39
C VAL A 142 30.85 -8.21 -10.59
N HIS A 143 31.43 -9.29 -11.12
CA HIS A 143 31.43 -10.60 -10.48
C HIS A 143 32.83 -10.88 -9.93
N VAL A 144 32.93 -10.95 -8.61
CA VAL A 144 34.20 -11.16 -7.91
C VAL A 144 34.02 -12.03 -6.68
N THR A 145 34.99 -12.92 -6.46
CA THR A 145 35.11 -13.69 -5.21
C THR A 145 35.73 -12.83 -4.10
N GLY A 146 35.74 -13.31 -2.86
CA GLY A 146 36.29 -12.54 -1.73
C GLY A 146 37.74 -12.11 -1.92
N ARG A 147 38.54 -12.85 -2.70
CA ARG A 147 39.95 -12.55 -2.97
C ARG A 147 40.13 -11.36 -3.93
N SER A 148 39.24 -11.23 -4.92
CA SER A 148 39.29 -10.22 -5.99
C SER A 148 38.43 -8.97 -5.73
N VAL A 149 37.78 -8.86 -4.55
CA VAL A 149 37.00 -7.66 -4.17
C VAL A 149 37.84 -6.38 -4.24
N ASN A 150 39.11 -6.44 -3.84
CA ASN A 150 39.97 -5.26 -3.81
C ASN A 150 40.43 -4.85 -5.21
N SER A 151 40.76 -5.80 -6.10
CA SER A 151 41.14 -5.50 -7.48
C SER A 151 39.97 -4.89 -8.26
N ALA A 152 38.77 -5.46 -8.12
CA ALA A 152 37.57 -4.90 -8.73
C ALA A 152 37.17 -3.54 -8.15
N ALA A 153 37.42 -3.31 -6.85
CA ALA A 153 37.21 -2.00 -6.25
C ALA A 153 38.21 -0.97 -6.78
N ALA A 154 39.48 -1.35 -6.95
CA ALA A 154 40.52 -0.50 -7.54
C ALA A 154 40.16 -0.14 -8.99
N PHE A 155 39.74 -1.12 -9.80
CA PHE A 155 39.23 -0.88 -11.16
C PHE A 155 38.19 0.23 -11.22
N ILE A 156 37.17 0.19 -10.36
CA ILE A 156 36.13 1.23 -10.33
C ILE A 156 36.68 2.56 -9.79
N GLU A 157 37.63 2.52 -8.85
CA GLU A 157 38.25 3.72 -8.28
C GLU A 157 39.12 4.47 -9.31
N ASP A 158 39.76 3.73 -10.22
CA ASP A 158 40.70 4.24 -11.21
C ASP A 158 40.02 4.58 -12.55
N VAL A 159 39.04 3.78 -13.00
CA VAL A 159 38.30 4.03 -14.24
C VAL A 159 37.14 5.00 -14.00
N LYS A 160 37.31 6.26 -14.42
CA LYS A 160 36.33 7.34 -14.25
C LYS A 160 34.96 7.01 -14.86
N GLU A 161 34.94 6.33 -15.99
CA GLU A 161 33.72 5.93 -16.71
C GLU A 161 32.96 4.85 -15.93
N ALA A 162 33.65 3.94 -15.25
CA ALA A 162 33.03 2.93 -14.38
C ALA A 162 32.29 3.61 -13.21
N GLN A 163 32.84 4.70 -12.67
CA GLN A 163 32.18 5.46 -11.59
C GLN A 163 30.89 6.15 -12.03
N LYS A 164 30.69 6.38 -13.33
CA LYS A 164 29.50 7.03 -13.89
C LYS A 164 28.47 6.02 -14.39
N THR A 165 28.93 4.87 -14.84
CA THR A 165 28.10 3.79 -15.36
C THR A 165 27.25 3.15 -14.25
N GLU A 166 26.11 2.57 -14.63
CA GLU A 166 25.31 1.78 -13.70
C GLU A 166 26.09 0.51 -13.33
N ILE A 167 26.28 0.26 -12.03
CA ILE A 167 26.99 -0.93 -11.54
C ILE A 167 26.02 -1.88 -10.87
N LEU A 168 26.11 -3.17 -11.20
CA LEU A 168 25.51 -4.26 -10.45
C LEU A 168 26.62 -5.11 -9.81
N TRP A 169 26.73 -5.02 -8.49
CA TRP A 169 27.79 -5.69 -7.73
C TRP A 169 27.33 -7.08 -7.27
N LEU A 170 27.97 -8.14 -7.76
CA LEU A 170 27.54 -9.53 -7.55
C LEU A 170 28.34 -10.27 -6.47
N SER A 171 29.10 -9.56 -5.63
CA SER A 171 29.80 -10.14 -4.49
C SER A 171 29.12 -9.80 -3.16
N LYS A 172 29.05 -10.77 -2.26
CA LYS A 172 28.54 -10.56 -0.88
C LYS A 172 29.45 -9.60 -0.12
N GLU A 173 30.74 -9.75 -0.33
CA GLU A 173 31.75 -8.87 0.20
C GLU A 173 31.76 -7.54 -0.53
N ARG A 174 32.15 -6.50 0.19
CA ARG A 174 31.83 -5.13 -0.16
C ARG A 174 33.08 -4.28 0.06
N PRO A 175 33.48 -3.42 -0.89
CA PRO A 175 34.75 -2.71 -0.79
C PRO A 175 34.84 -1.86 0.48
N LYS A 176 36.04 -1.82 1.07
CA LYS A 176 36.34 -1.00 2.25
C LYS A 176 36.14 0.49 1.92
N ARG A 177 35.16 1.13 2.57
CA ARG A 177 34.76 2.53 2.27
C ARG A 177 35.90 3.54 2.38
N ARG A 178 36.85 3.34 3.30
CA ARG A 178 38.00 4.24 3.49
C ARG A 178 39.02 4.14 2.36
N ALA A 179 39.23 2.94 1.82
CA ALA A 179 40.20 2.70 0.74
C ALA A 179 39.60 3.04 -0.63
N TYR A 180 38.33 2.71 -0.88
CA TYR A 180 37.68 2.86 -2.19
C TYR A 180 36.38 3.67 -2.09
N PRO A 181 36.46 4.99 -1.78
CA PRO A 181 35.28 5.81 -1.58
C PRO A 181 34.45 6.02 -2.86
N LYS A 182 35.09 6.17 -4.03
CA LYS A 182 34.36 6.38 -5.29
C LYS A 182 33.70 5.09 -5.75
N ALA A 183 34.40 3.95 -5.69
CA ALA A 183 33.83 2.64 -5.97
C ALA A 183 32.63 2.35 -5.07
N ARG A 184 32.75 2.64 -3.77
CA ARG A 184 31.66 2.48 -2.82
C ARG A 184 30.43 3.33 -3.17
N LYS A 185 30.66 4.58 -3.59
CA LYS A 185 29.60 5.50 -4.00
C LYS A 185 28.91 5.01 -5.27
N ALA A 186 29.67 4.54 -6.26
CA ALA A 186 29.14 4.01 -7.51
C ALA A 186 28.28 2.75 -7.30
N ILE A 187 28.78 1.77 -6.55
CA ILE A 187 28.05 0.53 -6.21
C ILE A 187 26.74 0.81 -5.46
N ARG A 188 26.71 1.85 -4.60
CA ARG A 188 25.52 2.18 -3.80
C ARG A 188 24.36 2.72 -4.63
N ARG A 189 24.59 3.27 -5.83
CA ARG A 189 23.51 3.83 -6.67
C ARG A 189 22.40 2.82 -6.94
N ASN A 190 22.78 1.55 -7.13
CA ASN A 190 21.85 0.45 -7.40
C ASN A 190 21.71 -0.51 -6.21
N ALA A 191 21.85 -0.02 -4.97
CA ALA A 191 21.83 -0.88 -3.78
C ALA A 191 20.59 -1.81 -3.68
N SER A 192 19.43 -1.37 -4.15
CA SER A 192 18.22 -2.20 -4.19
C SER A 192 18.33 -3.36 -5.19
N ALA A 193 18.77 -3.09 -6.42
CA ALA A 193 18.94 -4.11 -7.45
C ALA A 193 20.08 -5.07 -7.08
N THR A 194 21.16 -4.55 -6.51
CA THR A 194 22.27 -5.34 -5.94
C THR A 194 21.78 -6.27 -4.83
N LYS A 195 20.92 -5.80 -3.92
CA LYS A 195 20.35 -6.64 -2.85
C LYS A 195 19.49 -7.78 -3.41
N GLU A 196 18.68 -7.48 -4.44
CA GLU A 196 17.84 -8.47 -5.13
C GLU A 196 18.70 -9.50 -5.87
N ALA A 197 19.74 -9.05 -6.59
CA ALA A 197 20.68 -9.92 -7.29
C ALA A 197 21.48 -10.84 -6.35
N LEU A 198 21.95 -10.35 -5.20
CA LEU A 198 22.70 -11.16 -4.22
C LEU A 198 21.86 -12.25 -3.54
N ALA A 199 20.53 -12.16 -3.59
CA ALA A 199 19.64 -13.21 -3.10
C ALA A 199 19.48 -14.36 -4.11
N ILE A 200 20.01 -14.20 -5.33
CA ILE A 200 19.93 -15.17 -6.41
C ILE A 200 21.29 -15.86 -6.53
N ASP A 201 21.29 -17.18 -6.53
CA ASP A 201 22.45 -17.98 -6.89
C ASP A 201 22.63 -17.89 -8.42
N PHE A 202 23.60 -17.10 -8.89
CA PHE A 202 23.79 -16.80 -10.32
C PHE A 202 24.04 -18.07 -11.15
N GLU A 203 24.83 -19.00 -10.62
CA GLU A 203 25.17 -20.24 -11.31
C GLU A 203 23.96 -21.14 -11.49
N LYS A 204 23.08 -21.20 -10.49
CA LYS A 204 21.90 -22.07 -10.52
C LYS A 204 20.67 -21.40 -11.13
N GLN A 205 20.55 -20.07 -11.03
CA GLN A 205 19.34 -19.32 -11.38
C GLN A 205 19.62 -18.07 -12.25
N PRO A 206 20.37 -18.21 -13.36
CA PRO A 206 20.76 -17.07 -14.20
C PRO A 206 19.55 -16.31 -14.79
N GLU A 207 18.45 -17.00 -15.07
CA GLU A 207 17.21 -16.38 -15.60
C GLU A 207 16.56 -15.39 -14.63
N LYS A 208 16.65 -15.65 -13.32
CA LYS A 208 16.11 -14.72 -12.31
C LYS A 208 16.94 -13.44 -12.28
N LEU A 209 18.26 -13.55 -12.45
CA LEU A 209 19.15 -12.38 -12.53
C LEU A 209 18.83 -11.53 -13.77
N ALA A 210 18.53 -12.16 -14.91
CA ALA A 210 18.08 -11.46 -16.13
C ALA A 210 16.82 -10.62 -15.88
N LYS A 211 15.87 -11.09 -15.06
CA LYS A 211 14.67 -10.30 -14.67
C LYS A 211 15.03 -9.05 -13.86
N VAL A 212 15.99 -9.16 -12.92
CA VAL A 212 16.48 -8.01 -12.14
C VAL A 212 17.12 -6.97 -13.05
N ILE A 213 17.94 -7.41 -14.01
CA ILE A 213 18.61 -6.52 -14.96
C ILE A 213 17.62 -5.86 -15.92
N LYS A 214 16.62 -6.60 -16.41
CA LYS A 214 15.53 -6.04 -17.22
C LYS A 214 14.82 -4.91 -16.47
N LYS A 215 14.54 -5.09 -15.18
CA LYS A 215 13.93 -4.05 -14.33
C LYS A 215 14.86 -2.85 -14.15
N LEU A 216 16.15 -3.09 -13.86
CA LEU A 216 17.15 -2.04 -13.72
C LEU A 216 17.30 -1.20 -15.01
N HIS A 217 17.36 -1.84 -16.18
CA HIS A 217 17.45 -1.17 -17.47
C HIS A 217 16.22 -0.31 -17.75
N LYS A 218 15.02 -0.79 -17.43
CA LYS A 218 13.79 0.00 -17.57
C LYS A 218 13.78 1.23 -16.67
N VAL A 219 14.23 1.09 -15.42
CA VAL A 219 14.40 2.23 -14.51
C VAL A 219 15.39 3.24 -15.11
N SER A 220 16.54 2.77 -15.63
CA SER A 220 17.54 3.63 -16.29
C SER A 220 16.98 4.35 -17.53
N ILE A 221 16.16 3.68 -18.35
CA ILE A 221 15.48 4.32 -19.50
C ILE A 221 14.57 5.44 -19.01
N LEU A 222 13.78 5.19 -17.95
CA LEU A 222 12.85 6.18 -17.40
C LEU A 222 13.57 7.36 -16.74
N THR A 223 14.75 7.15 -16.14
CA THR A 223 15.53 8.25 -15.55
C THR A 223 16.23 9.10 -16.61
N LYS A 224 16.74 8.48 -17.69
CA LYS A 224 17.40 9.17 -18.82
C LYS A 224 16.41 9.85 -19.77
N ASN A 225 15.19 9.32 -19.86
CA ASN A 225 14.08 9.92 -20.60
C ASN A 225 13.04 10.41 -19.59
N PRO A 226 13.36 11.47 -18.83
CA PRO A 226 12.41 12.03 -17.89
C PRO A 226 11.12 12.34 -18.65
N LEU A 227 9.98 12.09 -18.00
CA LEU A 227 8.71 12.46 -18.58
C LEU A 227 8.77 13.96 -18.94
N ASP A 228 8.41 14.30 -20.18
CA ASP A 228 8.32 15.68 -20.67
C ASP A 228 6.85 16.11 -20.80
N GLY A 229 6.61 17.42 -20.84
CA GLY A 229 5.27 18.01 -20.90
C GLY A 229 4.49 17.95 -19.58
N PHE A 230 3.18 17.79 -19.66
CA PHE A 230 2.26 17.84 -18.50
C PHE A 230 2.67 16.91 -17.33
N PRO A 231 3.19 15.68 -17.56
CA PRO A 231 3.66 14.84 -16.46
C PRO A 231 4.97 15.33 -15.80
N ARG A 232 5.85 16.05 -16.51
CA ARG A 232 7.05 16.70 -15.93
C ARG A 232 6.66 17.85 -15.03
N ILE A 233 5.74 18.67 -15.56
CA ILE A 233 5.11 19.80 -14.89
C ILE A 233 4.47 19.28 -13.61
N ILE A 234 3.60 18.27 -13.69
CA ILE A 234 3.04 17.64 -12.50
C ILE A 234 4.12 17.12 -11.57
N ARG A 235 5.13 16.35 -12.01
CA ARG A 235 6.13 15.81 -11.08
C ARG A 235 6.93 16.90 -10.35
N ASN A 236 7.27 17.99 -11.03
CA ASN A 236 8.05 19.08 -10.46
C ASN A 236 7.19 20.06 -9.65
N LEU A 237 5.96 20.29 -10.09
CA LEU A 237 4.95 21.03 -9.35
C LEU A 237 4.37 20.22 -8.23
N PHE A 238 4.38 18.89 -8.24
CA PHE A 238 3.73 18.09 -7.21
C PHE A 238 4.31 18.38 -5.82
N PRO A 239 5.64 18.41 -5.60
CA PRO A 239 6.18 18.87 -4.33
C PRO A 239 5.84 20.32 -4.03
N LEU A 240 5.81 21.21 -5.03
CA LEU A 240 5.46 22.64 -4.86
C LEU A 240 3.96 22.88 -4.62
N LEU A 241 3.09 22.04 -5.17
CA LEU A 241 1.64 22.01 -5.01
C LEU A 241 1.32 21.37 -3.68
N LEU A 242 2.04 20.32 -3.29
CA LEU A 242 1.95 19.75 -1.95
C LEU A 242 2.41 20.79 -0.91
N LEU A 243 3.53 21.47 -1.17
CA LEU A 243 4.02 22.55 -0.32
C LEU A 243 3.07 23.74 -0.34
N ALA A 244 2.52 24.13 -1.49
CA ALA A 244 1.52 25.19 -1.60
C ALA A 244 0.22 24.80 -0.91
N VAL A 245 -0.20 23.54 -0.91
CA VAL A 245 -1.34 23.04 -0.13
C VAL A 245 -1.02 23.05 1.36
N ILE A 246 0.22 22.76 1.75
CA ILE A 246 0.68 22.84 3.14
C ILE A 246 0.83 24.29 3.62
N ILE A 247 1.25 25.20 2.74
CA ILE A 247 1.54 26.62 3.02
C ILE A 247 0.32 27.53 2.79
N ALA A 248 -0.62 27.13 1.92
CA ALA A 248 -1.85 27.88 1.63
C ALA A 248 -2.64 28.28 2.89
N PRO A 249 -2.78 27.44 3.94
CA PRO A 249 -3.45 27.85 5.17
C PRO A 249 -2.71 28.94 5.95
N PHE A 250 -1.44 29.22 5.63
CA PHE A 250 -0.59 30.19 6.33
C PHE A 250 -0.38 31.49 5.55
N LEU A 251 -0.42 31.45 4.22
CA LEU A 251 -0.28 32.65 3.36
C LEU A 251 -1.62 33.28 3.02
N PHE A 252 -2.62 32.45 2.78
CA PHE A 252 -4.00 32.88 2.75
C PHE A 252 -4.54 32.65 4.14
N VAL A 253 -4.15 33.56 5.04
CA VAL A 253 -5.04 33.90 6.16
C VAL A 253 -6.26 34.48 5.47
N THR A 254 -7.15 33.59 5.04
CA THR A 254 -8.51 33.97 4.72
C THR A 254 -8.95 34.77 5.92
N ASP A 255 -9.36 36.02 5.70
CA ASP A 255 -10.18 36.70 6.69
C ASP A 255 -11.15 35.65 7.17
N ILE A 256 -11.11 35.37 8.48
CA ILE A 256 -11.99 34.40 9.08
C ILE A 256 -13.34 34.85 8.63
N ASP A 257 -13.89 34.12 7.67
CA ASP A 257 -15.21 34.39 7.21
C ASP A 257 -16.02 34.19 8.48
N ARG A 258 -16.52 35.31 8.99
CA ARG A 258 -17.45 35.26 10.11
C ARG A 258 -18.77 34.65 9.62
N SER A 259 -18.90 34.40 8.31
CA SER A 259 -19.80 33.41 7.76
C SER A 259 -19.23 32.00 7.96
N ASP A 260 -19.93 31.28 8.82
CA ASP A 260 -19.84 29.87 9.19
C ASP A 260 -18.87 29.00 8.38
N SER A 261 -17.77 28.65 9.04
CA SER A 261 -16.78 27.64 8.65
C SER A 261 -17.38 26.38 7.99
N ASN A 262 -16.96 26.08 6.75
CA ASN A 262 -17.21 24.80 6.07
C ASN A 262 -16.33 23.64 6.58
N LEU A 263 -15.40 23.89 7.52
CA LEU A 263 -15.14 22.89 8.56
C LEU A 263 -16.35 22.94 9.48
N ARG A 264 -17.44 22.34 9.00
CA ARG A 264 -18.63 22.10 9.80
C ARG A 264 -18.13 21.45 11.07
N ASP A 265 -18.19 22.18 12.18
CA ASP A 265 -18.05 21.58 13.48
C ASP A 265 -19.29 20.70 13.66
N ARG A 266 -19.20 19.49 13.11
CA ARG A 266 -20.23 18.45 13.16
C ARG A 266 -20.51 18.04 14.59
N ILE A 267 -19.75 18.51 15.58
CA ILE A 267 -20.02 18.31 16.99
C ILE A 267 -20.86 19.48 17.52
N GLN A 268 -20.60 20.72 17.12
CA GLN A 268 -21.33 21.91 17.59
C GLN A 268 -22.74 22.02 16.98
N GLU A 269 -22.89 21.80 15.67
CA GLU A 269 -24.19 21.78 14.98
C GLU A 269 -25.02 20.53 15.38
N ARG A 270 -24.36 19.39 15.63
CA ARG A 270 -24.97 18.16 16.20
C ARG A 270 -25.42 18.37 17.65
N ASN A 271 -24.66 19.13 18.43
CA ASN A 271 -25.05 19.46 19.79
C ASN A 271 -26.22 20.46 19.78
N GLN A 272 -26.29 21.41 18.83
CA GLN A 272 -27.46 22.27 18.61
C GLN A 272 -28.70 21.48 18.13
N LEU A 273 -28.56 20.55 17.20
CA LEU A 273 -29.66 19.66 16.75
C LEU A 273 -30.14 18.68 17.82
N SER A 274 -29.35 18.44 18.87
CA SER A 274 -29.76 17.63 20.02
C SER A 274 -30.59 18.39 21.04
N VAL A 275 -30.72 19.71 20.87
CA VAL A 275 -31.57 20.60 21.68
C VAL A 275 -32.84 21.00 20.92
N ALA A 276 -32.94 20.69 19.62
CA ALA A 276 -34.16 20.91 18.85
C ALA A 276 -35.32 20.08 19.46
N PRO A 277 -36.49 20.68 19.71
CA PRO A 277 -37.61 20.01 20.38
C PRO A 277 -38.28 18.94 19.50
N SER A 278 -37.91 18.85 18.22
CA SER A 278 -38.39 17.85 17.28
C SER A 278 -37.41 17.63 16.13
N PHE A 279 -37.61 16.57 15.34
CA PHE A 279 -37.00 16.38 14.02
C PHE A 279 -38.02 15.80 13.03
N GLU A 280 -37.80 16.01 11.74
CA GLU A 280 -38.64 15.43 10.69
C GLU A 280 -37.98 14.21 10.06
N TYR A 281 -38.80 13.23 9.66
CA TYR A 281 -38.35 12.05 8.92
C TYR A 281 -39.31 11.74 7.77
N THR A 282 -38.77 11.58 6.57
CA THR A 282 -39.51 11.19 5.37
C THR A 282 -39.38 9.69 5.13
N PHE A 283 -40.51 8.98 5.14
CA PHE A 283 -40.58 7.53 4.98
C PHE A 283 -40.41 7.10 3.53
N ASP A 284 -39.77 5.94 3.34
CA ASP A 284 -39.51 5.34 2.03
C ASP A 284 -40.56 4.30 1.61
N GLY A 285 -41.54 4.02 2.47
CA GLY A 285 -42.57 2.99 2.28
C GLY A 285 -42.23 1.62 2.87
N ASN A 286 -41.00 1.41 3.35
CA ASN A 286 -40.53 0.16 3.95
C ASN A 286 -40.18 0.33 5.45
N GLU A 287 -39.71 1.52 5.83
CA GLU A 287 -39.39 1.85 7.21
C GLU A 287 -40.65 1.91 8.09
N ASN A 288 -40.55 1.41 9.32
CA ASN A 288 -41.66 1.45 10.27
C ASN A 288 -41.49 2.58 11.30
N MET A 289 -42.61 3.14 11.77
CA MET A 289 -42.59 4.20 12.77
C MET A 289 -41.97 3.75 14.09
N GLN A 290 -42.09 2.47 14.44
CA GLN A 290 -41.55 1.91 15.69
C GLN A 290 -40.02 2.08 15.75
N ARG A 291 -39.29 1.83 14.66
CA ARG A 291 -37.84 2.06 14.59
C ARG A 291 -37.49 3.54 14.76
N ILE A 292 -38.22 4.43 14.08
CA ILE A 292 -37.98 5.88 14.21
C ILE A 292 -38.31 6.36 15.62
N ALA A 293 -39.38 5.84 16.24
CA ALA A 293 -39.75 6.10 17.62
C ALA A 293 -38.68 5.66 18.62
N ARG A 294 -38.10 4.46 18.44
CA ARG A 294 -36.98 3.99 19.28
C ARG A 294 -35.78 4.93 19.20
N TYR A 295 -35.45 5.37 17.98
CA TYR A 295 -34.42 6.38 17.77
C TYR A 295 -34.78 7.72 18.41
N ALA A 296 -35.99 8.23 18.22
CA ALA A 296 -36.43 9.52 18.73
C ALA A 296 -36.35 9.58 20.27
N ILE A 297 -36.95 8.61 20.95
CA ILE A 297 -36.92 8.52 22.41
C ILE A 297 -35.48 8.41 22.93
N GLY A 298 -34.66 7.56 22.30
CA GLY A 298 -33.24 7.42 22.65
C GLY A 298 -32.44 8.71 22.43
N ARG A 299 -32.71 9.42 21.33
CA ARG A 299 -32.06 10.69 20.97
C ARG A 299 -32.37 11.78 21.98
N PHE A 300 -33.62 11.89 22.43
CA PHE A 300 -34.07 12.95 23.32
C PHE A 300 -33.72 12.68 24.79
N ASP A 301 -33.90 11.44 25.26
CA ASP A 301 -33.82 11.14 26.69
C ASP A 301 -32.73 10.13 27.07
N ALA A 302 -31.98 9.60 26.10
CA ALA A 302 -30.86 8.67 26.31
C ALA A 302 -31.25 7.39 27.08
N ILE A 303 -32.49 6.92 26.90
CA ILE A 303 -33.04 5.71 27.52
C ILE A 303 -33.22 4.56 26.52
N ILE A 304 -33.27 3.33 27.04
CA ILE A 304 -33.69 2.16 26.27
C ILE A 304 -35.22 2.10 26.27
N THR A 305 -35.79 1.85 25.10
CA THR A 305 -37.23 1.79 24.89
C THR A 305 -37.82 0.40 25.16
N ASN A 306 -39.08 0.38 25.58
CA ASN A 306 -39.90 -0.83 25.72
C ASN A 306 -41.17 -0.68 24.88
N GLU A 307 -41.88 -1.79 24.65
CA GLU A 307 -43.04 -1.83 23.75
C GLU A 307 -44.14 -0.84 24.16
N LYS A 308 -44.41 -0.67 25.46
CA LYS A 308 -45.41 0.28 25.96
C LYS A 308 -45.04 1.72 25.64
N MET A 309 -43.78 2.11 25.87
CA MET A 309 -43.29 3.45 25.55
C MET A 309 -43.40 3.75 24.05
N ILE A 310 -43.04 2.77 23.21
CA ILE A 310 -43.08 2.94 21.76
C ILE A 310 -44.51 3.07 21.27
N LYS A 311 -45.42 2.21 21.75
CA LYS A 311 -46.84 2.27 21.37
C LYS A 311 -47.45 3.63 21.71
N ASN A 312 -47.21 4.12 22.93
CA ASN A 312 -47.71 5.42 23.36
C ASN A 312 -47.12 6.57 22.54
N TYR A 313 -45.80 6.52 22.29
CA TYR A 313 -45.11 7.56 21.55
C TYR A 313 -45.52 7.61 20.07
N VAL A 314 -45.70 6.46 19.42
CA VAL A 314 -46.20 6.38 18.03
C VAL A 314 -47.62 6.94 17.93
N ALA A 315 -48.51 6.57 18.86
CA ALA A 315 -49.88 7.08 18.91
C ALA A 315 -49.90 8.61 19.01
N LYS A 316 -49.13 9.17 19.95
CA LYS A 316 -49.01 10.61 20.13
C LYS A 316 -48.39 11.31 18.92
N THR A 317 -47.34 10.71 18.34
CA THR A 317 -46.69 11.25 17.13
C THR A 317 -47.68 11.33 15.97
N LEU A 318 -48.50 10.30 15.75
CA LEU A 318 -49.52 10.31 14.71
C LEU A 318 -50.54 11.43 14.93
N GLU A 319 -51.06 11.57 16.15
CA GLU A 319 -52.01 12.60 16.53
C GLU A 319 -51.44 14.02 16.34
N GLU A 320 -50.20 14.27 16.80
CA GLU A 320 -49.51 15.57 16.64
C GLU A 320 -49.26 15.95 15.17
N ASN A 321 -49.24 14.97 14.27
CA ASN A 321 -49.07 15.18 12.83
C ASN A 321 -50.40 15.13 12.06
N GLY A 322 -51.55 15.09 12.76
CA GLY A 322 -52.88 15.10 12.15
C GLY A 322 -53.33 13.77 11.54
N PHE A 323 -52.68 12.66 11.91
CA PHE A 323 -53.06 11.31 11.49
C PHE A 323 -53.82 10.58 12.59
N GLY A 324 -54.70 9.64 12.21
CA GLY A 324 -55.34 8.75 13.18
C GLY A 324 -54.34 7.79 13.82
N VAL A 325 -54.55 7.43 15.09
CA VAL A 325 -53.65 6.58 15.89
C VAL A 325 -53.37 5.21 15.26
N THR A 326 -54.32 4.69 14.47
CA THR A 326 -54.20 3.40 13.77
C THR A 326 -53.72 3.54 12.31
N SER A 327 -53.22 4.71 11.92
CA SER A 327 -52.79 4.95 10.54
C SER A 327 -51.64 4.04 10.14
N TRP A 328 -51.78 3.42 8.97
CA TRP A 328 -50.78 2.57 8.33
C TRP A 328 -50.35 1.33 9.13
N GLU A 329 -51.23 0.83 10.00
CA GLU A 329 -51.01 -0.42 10.71
C GLU A 329 -50.89 -1.62 9.75
N LYS A 330 -49.81 -2.38 9.91
CA LYS A 330 -49.52 -3.66 9.25
C LYS A 330 -48.99 -4.62 10.30
N GLY A 331 -49.87 -5.44 10.87
CA GLY A 331 -49.54 -6.24 12.05
C GLY A 331 -49.27 -5.36 13.27
N ASN A 332 -48.13 -5.56 13.94
CA ASN A 332 -47.72 -4.76 15.11
C ASN A 332 -46.90 -3.51 14.75
N LEU A 333 -46.83 -3.14 13.47
CA LEU A 333 -46.02 -2.05 12.96
C LEU A 333 -46.87 -1.01 12.22
N ASN A 334 -46.45 0.25 12.24
CA ASN A 334 -47.02 1.31 11.39
C ASN A 334 -46.01 1.60 10.28
N ILE A 335 -46.41 1.44 9.02
CA ILE A 335 -45.53 1.60 7.86
C ILE A 335 -46.10 2.69 6.94
N PRO A 336 -45.70 3.96 7.14
CA PRO A 336 -46.18 5.07 6.33
C PRO A 336 -45.82 4.91 4.85
N PRO A 337 -46.67 5.39 3.92
CA PRO A 337 -46.37 5.41 2.49
C PRO A 337 -45.07 6.16 2.17
N LYS A 338 -44.48 5.83 1.02
CA LYS A 338 -43.31 6.53 0.50
C LYS A 338 -43.61 8.01 0.30
N GLY A 339 -42.73 8.88 0.79
CA GLY A 339 -42.85 10.33 0.71
C GLY A 339 -43.61 10.97 1.87
N THR A 340 -44.17 10.18 2.79
CA THR A 340 -44.80 10.72 4.00
C THR A 340 -43.74 11.30 4.93
N THR A 341 -43.87 12.57 5.30
CA THR A 341 -43.00 13.22 6.30
C THR A 341 -43.74 13.32 7.63
N ILE A 342 -43.07 12.88 8.71
CA ILE A 342 -43.58 12.93 10.08
C ILE A 342 -42.60 13.71 10.94
N ARG A 343 -43.14 14.63 11.76
CA ARG A 343 -42.39 15.33 12.81
C ARG A 343 -42.43 14.54 14.11
N PHE A 344 -41.25 14.16 14.61
CA PHE A 344 -41.07 13.47 15.88
C PHE A 344 -40.65 14.46 16.95
N SER A 345 -41.55 14.74 17.90
CA SER A 345 -41.34 15.69 18.99
C SER A 345 -40.74 15.01 20.23
N ARG A 346 -40.12 15.80 21.11
CA ARG A 346 -39.65 15.31 22.40
C ARG A 346 -40.81 14.78 23.25
N PRO A 347 -40.69 13.58 23.88
CA PRO A 347 -41.74 13.03 24.71
C PRO A 347 -41.74 13.61 26.13
N ASP A 348 -42.48 14.69 26.36
CA ASP A 348 -42.56 15.37 27.67
C ASP A 348 -43.07 14.46 28.82
N GLU A 349 -43.81 13.41 28.48
CA GLU A 349 -44.39 12.45 29.44
C GLU A 349 -43.39 11.40 29.93
N ILE A 350 -42.26 11.23 29.23
CA ILE A 350 -41.24 10.26 29.62
C ILE A 350 -40.36 10.90 30.69
N LYS A 351 -40.51 10.43 31.94
CA LYS A 351 -39.68 10.87 33.06
C LYS A 351 -38.21 10.54 32.80
N ARG A 352 -37.45 11.57 32.51
CA ARG A 352 -36.01 11.50 32.28
C ARG A 352 -35.28 11.12 33.58
N PRO A 353 -34.49 10.03 33.61
CA PRO A 353 -33.67 9.72 34.78
C PRO A 353 -32.57 10.77 34.95
N ALA A 354 -32.18 11.08 36.19
CA ALA A 354 -31.14 12.08 36.49
C ALA A 354 -29.77 11.77 35.82
N ALA A 355 -29.50 10.50 35.51
CA ALA A 355 -28.30 10.07 34.79
C ALA A 355 -28.36 10.32 33.26
N ALA A 356 -29.50 10.72 32.70
CA ALA A 356 -29.65 10.89 31.25
C ALA A 356 -28.74 12.00 30.68
N ASP A 357 -28.46 13.06 31.45
CA ASP A 357 -27.53 14.11 31.06
C ASP A 357 -26.09 13.58 30.91
N THR A 358 -25.70 12.65 31.78
CA THR A 358 -24.40 11.98 31.75
C THR A 358 -24.36 10.78 30.81
N ILE A 359 -25.49 10.30 30.28
CA ILE A 359 -25.49 9.20 29.31
C ILE A 359 -25.60 9.72 27.88
N GLY A 360 -26.26 10.87 27.66
CA GLY A 360 -26.54 11.39 26.32
C GLY A 360 -25.31 11.59 25.43
N ALA A 361 -24.17 12.03 25.99
CA ALA A 361 -22.94 12.17 25.21
C ALA A 361 -22.37 10.82 24.74
N ALA A 362 -22.40 9.80 25.62
CA ALA A 362 -21.98 8.45 25.30
C ALA A 362 -22.96 7.76 24.33
N TRP A 363 -24.27 7.96 24.51
CA TRP A 363 -25.32 7.47 23.60
C TRP A 363 -25.07 7.97 22.17
N LYS A 364 -24.81 9.27 22.00
CA LYS A 364 -24.51 9.88 20.70
C LYS A 364 -23.22 9.34 20.11
N TYR A 365 -22.20 9.13 20.94
CA TYR A 365 -20.94 8.55 20.49
C TYR A 365 -21.14 7.14 19.93
N TRP A 366 -21.80 6.24 20.68
CA TRP A 366 -21.97 4.84 20.29
C TRP A 366 -22.95 4.64 19.14
N THR A 367 -23.93 5.51 18.95
CA THR A 367 -24.78 5.49 17.75
C THR A 367 -24.04 6.02 16.53
N SER A 368 -23.14 7.00 16.70
CA SER A 368 -22.38 7.60 15.59
C SER A 368 -21.31 6.70 14.97
N VAL A 369 -20.90 5.61 15.64
CA VAL A 369 -19.97 4.62 15.07
C VAL A 369 -20.64 3.71 14.04
N ILE A 370 -21.95 3.83 13.82
CA ILE A 370 -22.67 3.14 12.75
C ILE A 370 -23.03 4.14 11.66
N SER A 371 -22.81 3.77 10.40
CA SER A 371 -23.19 4.55 9.22
C SER A 371 -24.70 4.43 8.92
N ASP A 372 -25.50 4.79 9.92
CA ASP A 372 -26.95 4.83 9.89
C ASP A 372 -27.41 5.98 10.79
N SER A 373 -28.08 6.98 10.22
CA SER A 373 -28.54 8.16 10.95
C SER A 373 -29.64 7.83 11.98
N ILE A 374 -30.24 6.64 11.90
CA ILE A 374 -31.33 6.15 12.75
C ILE A 374 -30.85 4.97 13.62
N ALA A 375 -29.55 4.86 13.89
CA ALA A 375 -29.04 3.89 14.86
C ALA A 375 -29.43 4.28 16.31
N TYR A 376 -29.79 3.30 17.13
CA TYR A 376 -30.22 3.53 18.52
C TYR A 376 -29.78 2.40 19.45
N LEU A 377 -29.74 2.67 20.76
CA LEU A 377 -29.34 1.68 21.75
C LEU A 377 -30.51 0.79 22.17
N THR A 378 -30.25 -0.51 22.27
CA THR A 378 -31.23 -1.52 22.72
C THR A 378 -30.90 -2.13 24.07
N GLU A 379 -29.63 -2.14 24.48
CA GLU A 379 -29.21 -2.71 25.77
C GLU A 379 -27.94 -2.01 26.30
N PHE A 380 -27.88 -1.76 27.62
CA PHE A 380 -26.73 -1.17 28.31
C PHE A 380 -25.91 -2.24 29.03
N TYR A 381 -24.73 -1.87 29.51
CA TYR A 381 -23.88 -2.77 30.28
C TYR A 381 -24.51 -3.14 31.63
N HIS A 382 -24.50 -4.43 31.95
CA HIS A 382 -24.95 -5.02 33.21
C HIS A 382 -23.90 -6.01 33.73
N GLU A 383 -23.21 -5.66 34.81
CA GLU A 383 -22.14 -6.48 35.39
C GLU A 383 -22.67 -7.81 35.98
N THR A 384 -23.86 -7.75 36.56
CA THR A 384 -24.57 -8.86 37.20
C THR A 384 -25.96 -9.02 36.60
N ALA A 385 -26.48 -10.24 36.61
CA ALA A 385 -27.87 -10.48 36.26
C ALA A 385 -28.78 -10.14 37.45
N THR A 386 -29.94 -9.56 37.18
CA THR A 386 -31.03 -9.32 38.13
C THR A 386 -32.25 -10.13 37.72
N SER A 387 -33.35 -10.05 38.48
CA SER A 387 -34.62 -10.70 38.11
C SER A 387 -35.23 -10.17 36.81
N THR A 388 -34.81 -8.99 36.35
CA THR A 388 -35.37 -8.31 35.17
C THR A 388 -34.34 -8.05 34.07
N GLN A 389 -33.04 -8.24 34.33
CA GLN A 389 -31.96 -7.96 33.38
C GLN A 389 -30.93 -9.08 33.39
N ARG A 390 -30.51 -9.52 32.20
CA ARG A 390 -29.40 -10.47 32.06
C ARG A 390 -28.07 -9.75 32.26
N LYS A 391 -27.03 -10.52 32.57
CA LYS A 391 -25.66 -10.02 32.48
C LYS A 391 -25.35 -9.61 31.03
N HIS A 392 -24.82 -8.41 30.86
CA HIS A 392 -24.51 -7.83 29.56
C HIS A 392 -23.16 -7.10 29.60
N ASN A 393 -22.16 -7.62 28.88
CA ASN A 393 -20.78 -7.15 28.98
C ASN A 393 -20.46 -5.99 28.02
N GLY A 394 -21.47 -5.32 27.47
CA GLY A 394 -21.30 -4.32 26.43
C GLY A 394 -22.52 -3.43 26.27
N ILE A 395 -22.62 -2.80 25.10
CA ILE A 395 -23.76 -1.98 24.70
C ILE A 395 -24.23 -2.43 23.31
N ASP A 396 -25.53 -2.50 23.10
CA ASP A 396 -26.11 -2.95 21.83
C ASP A 396 -26.61 -1.76 21.03
N VAL A 397 -26.07 -1.59 19.83
CA VAL A 397 -26.47 -0.55 18.88
C VAL A 397 -27.24 -1.19 17.73
N ALA A 398 -28.56 -1.06 17.75
CA ALA A 398 -29.43 -1.54 16.68
C ALA A 398 -29.34 -0.66 15.44
N SER A 399 -29.26 -1.31 14.28
CA SER A 399 -29.20 -0.66 12.96
C SER A 399 -29.59 -1.67 11.89
N ARG A 400 -29.83 -1.22 10.67
CA ARG A 400 -30.10 -2.12 9.53
C ARG A 400 -28.91 -3.06 9.27
N GLN A 401 -29.21 -4.29 8.89
CA GLN A 401 -28.18 -5.25 8.43
C GLN A 401 -27.40 -4.67 7.25
N GLY A 402 -26.09 -4.87 7.24
CA GLY A 402 -25.19 -4.33 6.23
C GLY A 402 -24.74 -2.87 6.47
N ALA A 403 -25.30 -2.16 7.46
CA ALA A 403 -24.81 -0.83 7.82
C ALA A 403 -23.33 -0.89 8.21
N ARG A 404 -22.53 0.08 7.75
CA ARG A 404 -21.08 0.08 8.02
C ARG A 404 -20.81 0.43 9.48
N ILE A 405 -19.94 -0.32 10.12
CA ILE A 405 -19.35 -0.02 11.42
C ILE A 405 -18.07 0.78 11.15
N LEU A 406 -17.97 1.98 11.72
CA LEU A 406 -16.90 2.93 11.51
C LEU A 406 -15.90 2.88 12.67
N ALA A 407 -14.60 2.99 12.37
CA ALA A 407 -13.56 3.03 13.37
C ALA A 407 -13.68 4.32 14.21
N PRO A 408 -13.88 4.23 15.55
CA PRO A 408 -13.97 5.42 16.40
C PRO A 408 -12.66 6.21 16.51
N PHE A 409 -11.51 5.57 16.24
CA PHE A 409 -10.17 6.13 16.34
C PHE A 409 -9.18 5.27 15.55
N GLY A 410 -7.95 5.77 15.39
CA GLY A 410 -6.87 5.00 14.78
C GLY A 410 -6.33 3.91 15.71
N ALA A 411 -6.23 2.67 15.20
CA ALA A 411 -5.84 1.50 15.98
C ALA A 411 -5.38 0.34 15.10
N LYS A 412 -4.88 -0.74 15.74
CA LYS A 412 -4.60 -2.00 15.05
C LYS A 412 -5.82 -2.92 15.10
N ALA A 413 -6.28 -3.39 13.96
CA ALA A 413 -7.43 -4.30 13.86
C ALA A 413 -7.04 -5.76 14.11
N TRP A 414 -7.91 -6.48 14.79
CA TRP A 414 -7.85 -7.92 15.03
C TRP A 414 -9.22 -8.52 14.78
N THR A 415 -9.27 -9.72 14.24
CA THR A 415 -10.49 -10.41 13.82
C THR A 415 -10.56 -11.75 14.51
N SER A 416 -11.76 -12.15 14.91
CA SER A 416 -12.01 -13.44 15.53
C SER A 416 -13.43 -13.89 15.23
N ARG A 417 -13.73 -15.15 15.57
CA ARG A 417 -15.08 -15.70 15.50
C ARG A 417 -15.30 -16.63 16.69
N ASP A 418 -16.44 -16.51 17.33
CA ASP A 418 -16.91 -17.47 18.35
C ASP A 418 -18.42 -17.70 18.23
N GLU A 419 -18.93 -18.71 18.93
CA GLU A 419 -20.33 -19.13 18.84
C GLU A 419 -21.30 -18.03 19.27
N ARG A 420 -20.98 -17.33 20.37
CA ARG A 420 -21.88 -16.35 20.97
C ARG A 420 -21.79 -15.01 20.24
N GLY A 421 -20.58 -14.55 19.94
CA GLY A 421 -20.27 -13.28 19.30
C GLY A 421 -20.30 -13.27 17.80
N GLY A 422 -20.37 -14.43 17.15
CA GLY A 422 -20.34 -14.52 15.71
C GLY A 422 -19.03 -14.00 15.15
N VAL A 423 -19.10 -13.18 14.10
CA VAL A 423 -17.95 -12.50 13.50
C VAL A 423 -17.60 -11.25 14.30
N ILE A 424 -16.33 -11.13 14.69
CA ILE A 424 -15.86 -10.12 15.62
C ILE A 424 -14.68 -9.36 15.00
N ILE A 425 -14.69 -8.04 15.15
CA ILE A 425 -13.52 -7.18 14.92
C ILE A 425 -13.20 -6.39 16.18
N ALA A 426 -11.93 -6.37 16.55
CA ALA A 426 -11.40 -5.67 17.70
C ALA A 426 -10.39 -4.61 17.25
N LEU A 427 -10.51 -3.41 17.78
CA LEU A 427 -9.56 -2.33 17.63
C LEU A 427 -8.73 -2.23 18.91
N VAL A 428 -7.41 -2.32 18.77
CA VAL A 428 -6.48 -2.39 19.88
C VAL A 428 -5.51 -1.22 19.83
N ARG A 429 -5.48 -0.45 20.92
CA ARG A 429 -4.45 0.55 21.22
C ARG A 429 -3.63 0.08 22.44
N LYS A 430 -2.72 0.93 22.89
CA LYS A 430 -1.83 0.64 24.03
C LYS A 430 -2.59 0.50 25.36
N GLU A 431 -3.65 1.28 25.56
CA GLU A 431 -4.34 1.41 26.85
C GLU A 431 -5.74 0.78 26.85
N ASP A 432 -6.34 0.59 25.67
CA ASP A 432 -7.73 0.23 25.52
C ASP A 432 -8.01 -0.67 24.31
N VAL A 433 -9.14 -1.37 24.39
CA VAL A 433 -9.68 -2.24 23.35
C VAL A 433 -11.16 -1.95 23.15
N ILE A 434 -11.60 -1.92 21.90
CA ILE A 434 -13.03 -1.96 21.53
C ILE A 434 -13.25 -3.19 20.66
N LEU A 435 -14.30 -3.95 20.93
CA LEU A 435 -14.74 -5.07 20.10
C LEU A 435 -16.13 -4.80 19.56
N PHE A 436 -16.34 -5.15 18.30
CA PHE A 436 -17.63 -5.17 17.63
C PHE A 436 -17.96 -6.62 17.28
N MET A 437 -19.09 -7.11 17.79
CA MET A 437 -19.56 -8.48 17.61
C MET A 437 -20.81 -8.51 16.73
N HIS A 438 -21.23 -9.71 16.32
CA HIS A 438 -22.37 -9.96 15.42
C HIS A 438 -22.21 -9.38 14.00
N CYS A 439 -20.99 -9.14 13.54
CA CYS A 439 -20.74 -8.55 12.23
C CYS A 439 -21.25 -9.46 11.09
N ASP A 440 -21.71 -8.87 9.99
CA ASP A 440 -22.04 -9.60 8.75
C ASP A 440 -20.75 -9.89 7.96
N LYS A 441 -19.99 -8.83 7.66
CA LYS A 441 -18.72 -8.89 6.93
C LYS A 441 -17.65 -8.07 7.62
N LEU A 442 -16.42 -8.59 7.56
CA LEU A 442 -15.18 -7.88 7.93
C LEU A 442 -14.63 -7.16 6.71
N LEU A 443 -14.16 -5.93 6.89
CA LEU A 443 -13.52 -5.14 5.82
C LEU A 443 -12.00 -5.00 6.03
N TYR A 444 -11.50 -5.56 7.14
CA TYR A 444 -10.09 -5.51 7.54
C TYR A 444 -9.59 -6.91 7.96
N LEU A 445 -8.27 -7.06 7.89
CA LEU A 445 -7.51 -8.25 8.26
C LEU A 445 -6.74 -8.04 9.55
N ASN A 446 -6.33 -9.16 10.16
CA ASN A 446 -5.48 -9.16 11.35
C ASN A 446 -4.22 -8.33 11.16
N GLY A 447 -4.02 -7.37 12.04
CA GLY A 447 -2.83 -6.55 12.14
C GLY A 447 -2.77 -5.32 11.25
N GLN A 448 -3.82 -5.02 10.48
CA GLN A 448 -3.91 -3.78 9.71
C GLN A 448 -4.13 -2.55 10.63
N GLU A 449 -3.58 -1.41 10.22
CA GLU A 449 -3.86 -0.12 10.87
C GLU A 449 -5.14 0.48 10.27
N VAL A 450 -6.03 0.95 11.15
CA VAL A 450 -7.26 1.66 10.78
C VAL A 450 -7.11 3.13 11.13
N MET A 451 -7.75 4.00 10.36
CA MET A 451 -7.87 5.43 10.64
C MET A 451 -9.26 5.76 11.20
N PRO A 452 -9.41 6.85 11.98
CA PRO A 452 -10.72 7.29 12.45
C PRO A 452 -11.69 7.49 11.28
N GLY A 453 -12.89 6.91 11.36
CA GLY A 453 -13.93 6.97 10.34
C GLY A 453 -13.87 5.87 9.28
N ASP A 454 -12.83 5.04 9.26
CA ASP A 454 -12.73 3.93 8.31
C ASP A 454 -13.86 2.90 8.51
N PRO A 455 -14.48 2.39 7.43
CA PRO A 455 -15.47 1.33 7.53
C PRO A 455 -14.77 -0.02 7.80
N ILE A 456 -14.87 -0.53 9.03
CA ILE A 456 -14.12 -1.70 9.49
C ILE A 456 -14.87 -3.03 9.37
N ALA A 457 -16.19 -2.98 9.46
CA ALA A 457 -17.08 -4.12 9.35
C ALA A 457 -18.49 -3.65 8.97
N THR A 458 -19.43 -4.58 8.91
CA THR A 458 -20.85 -4.30 8.68
C THR A 458 -21.71 -4.96 9.75
N VAL A 459 -22.79 -4.29 10.16
CA VAL A 459 -23.79 -4.80 11.12
C VAL A 459 -24.42 -6.06 10.56
N GLY A 460 -24.53 -7.09 11.39
CA GLY A 460 -25.04 -8.39 10.98
C GLY A 460 -25.87 -9.07 12.06
N THR A 461 -26.04 -10.37 11.85
CA THR A 461 -26.78 -11.27 12.72
C THR A 461 -26.02 -12.57 12.98
N THR A 462 -24.68 -12.53 12.95
CA THR A 462 -23.86 -13.72 13.21
C THR A 462 -23.77 -13.99 14.72
N GLY A 463 -23.66 -15.27 15.10
CA GLY A 463 -23.65 -15.67 16.52
C GLY A 463 -25.03 -15.61 17.16
N HIS A 464 -25.10 -15.41 18.48
CA HIS A 464 -26.35 -15.39 19.23
C HIS A 464 -26.96 -13.98 19.24
N THR A 465 -27.95 -13.77 18.40
CA THR A 465 -28.64 -12.48 18.25
C THR A 465 -30.14 -12.67 18.01
N THR A 466 -30.94 -11.68 18.40
CA THR A 466 -32.38 -11.62 18.14
C THR A 466 -32.73 -10.71 16.96
N GLY A 467 -31.74 -10.01 16.38
CA GLY A 467 -31.93 -9.10 15.25
C GLY A 467 -30.67 -8.29 14.92
N PRO A 468 -30.64 -7.56 13.79
CA PRO A 468 -29.46 -6.81 13.37
C PRO A 468 -29.02 -5.74 14.38
N HIS A 469 -27.82 -5.91 14.95
CA HIS A 469 -27.19 -4.94 15.84
C HIS A 469 -25.67 -5.12 15.91
N ALA A 470 -24.96 -4.10 16.38
CA ALA A 470 -23.56 -4.21 16.77
C ALA A 470 -23.48 -4.28 18.31
N HIS A 471 -23.02 -5.41 18.84
CA HIS A 471 -22.69 -5.53 20.25
C HIS A 471 -21.26 -5.04 20.49
N ILE A 472 -21.15 -3.97 21.26
CA ILE A 472 -19.89 -3.25 21.47
C ILE A 472 -19.37 -3.52 22.88
N VAL A 473 -18.18 -4.11 22.97
CA VAL A 473 -17.49 -4.38 24.24
C VAL A 473 -16.27 -3.48 24.34
N THR A 474 -16.11 -2.81 25.48
CA THR A 474 -14.93 -1.99 25.76
C THR A 474 -14.06 -2.63 26.83
N GLY A 475 -12.74 -2.42 26.75
CA GLY A 475 -11.78 -3.00 27.66
C GLY A 475 -10.57 -2.11 27.94
N LEU A 476 -9.95 -2.33 29.10
CA LEU A 476 -8.67 -1.73 29.50
C LEU A 476 -7.55 -2.75 29.34
N VAL A 477 -6.48 -2.39 28.63
CA VAL A 477 -5.33 -3.26 28.43
C VAL A 477 -4.58 -3.44 29.76
N SER A 478 -4.33 -4.69 30.14
CA SER A 478 -3.66 -5.05 31.39
C SER A 478 -2.88 -6.35 31.22
N LYS A 479 -1.65 -6.41 31.77
CA LYS A 479 -0.82 -7.64 31.74
C LYS A 479 -1.52 -8.83 32.40
N LYS A 480 -2.39 -8.59 33.39
CA LYS A 480 -3.14 -9.61 34.12
C LYS A 480 -4.62 -9.70 33.68
N GLY A 481 -4.97 -9.10 32.55
CA GLY A 481 -6.36 -9.07 32.08
C GLY A 481 -6.98 -10.46 31.90
N LYS A 482 -8.27 -10.57 32.24
CA LYS A 482 -9.04 -11.83 32.19
C LYS A 482 -9.42 -12.24 30.77
N LYS A 483 -9.50 -11.28 29.84
CA LYS A 483 -9.81 -11.52 28.42
C LYS A 483 -8.57 -11.34 27.55
N ARG A 484 -8.60 -11.90 26.34
CA ARG A 484 -7.46 -11.90 25.42
C ARG A 484 -7.91 -11.72 23.98
N ILE A 485 -7.18 -10.91 23.22
CA ILE A 485 -7.31 -10.76 21.78
C ILE A 485 -5.90 -10.74 21.16
N GLY A 486 -5.61 -11.70 20.28
CA GLY A 486 -4.24 -11.94 19.81
C GLY A 486 -3.26 -12.15 20.97
N ASN A 487 -2.29 -11.24 21.12
CA ASN A 487 -1.31 -11.24 22.23
C ASN A 487 -1.62 -10.21 23.33
N VAL A 488 -2.74 -9.50 23.23
CA VAL A 488 -3.13 -8.44 24.18
C VAL A 488 -4.14 -8.99 25.18
N ARG A 489 -3.87 -8.78 26.47
CA ARG A 489 -4.78 -9.08 27.58
C ARG A 489 -5.49 -7.81 28.04
N TYR A 490 -6.77 -7.94 28.38
CA TYR A 490 -7.60 -6.80 28.81
C TYR A 490 -8.69 -7.23 29.81
N ASP A 491 -9.21 -6.26 30.55
CA ASP A 491 -10.37 -6.40 31.41
C ASP A 491 -11.54 -5.59 30.84
N VAL A 492 -12.73 -6.20 30.80
CA VAL A 492 -13.94 -5.53 30.29
C VAL A 492 -14.33 -4.41 31.25
N ILE A 493 -14.71 -3.26 30.68
CA ILE A 493 -15.24 -2.10 31.39
C ILE A 493 -16.53 -1.66 30.71
N ASP A 494 -17.44 -1.06 31.49
CA ASP A 494 -18.65 -0.42 31.01
C ASP A 494 -18.34 0.60 29.87
N PRO A 495 -18.95 0.47 28.68
CA PRO A 495 -18.78 1.40 27.56
C PRO A 495 -19.08 2.87 27.88
N ILE A 496 -19.96 3.17 28.84
CA ILE A 496 -20.23 4.53 29.28
C ILE A 496 -19.04 5.06 30.09
N LYS A 497 -18.53 4.28 31.06
CA LYS A 497 -17.32 4.64 31.82
C LYS A 497 -16.09 4.75 30.91
N TRP A 498 -15.96 3.84 29.96
CA TRP A 498 -14.91 3.86 28.96
C TRP A 498 -14.96 5.15 28.14
N PHE A 499 -16.15 5.56 27.68
CA PHE A 499 -16.34 6.80 26.95
C PHE A 499 -15.84 8.00 27.76
N TYR A 500 -16.21 8.14 29.02
CA TYR A 500 -15.75 9.28 29.83
C TYR A 500 -14.25 9.25 30.14
N LYS A 501 -13.65 8.05 30.20
CA LYS A 501 -12.21 7.88 30.42
C LYS A 501 -11.38 8.24 29.19
N PHE A 502 -11.86 7.90 27.99
CA PHE A 502 -11.13 8.09 26.73
C PHE A 502 -11.80 9.08 25.77
N LYS A 503 -12.74 9.89 26.27
CA LYS A 503 -13.48 10.86 25.44
C LYS A 503 -12.47 11.69 24.66
N PRO A 504 -12.67 11.91 23.35
CA PRO A 504 -11.85 12.85 22.60
C PRO A 504 -11.93 14.21 23.31
N THR A 505 -10.82 14.67 23.90
CA THR A 505 -10.73 16.05 24.37
C THR A 505 -10.69 16.93 23.13
N SER A 506 -11.62 17.87 23.01
CA SER A 506 -11.54 18.95 22.03
C SER A 506 -10.19 19.65 22.20
N LYS A 507 -9.28 19.42 21.25
CA LYS A 507 -8.07 20.20 21.07
C LYS A 507 -8.24 21.07 19.86
#